data_AF-A0AAV4LS58-F1
#
_entry.id   AF-A0AAV4LS58-F1
#
_cell.length_a   1.000
_cell.length_b   1.000
_cell.length_c   1.000
_cell.angle_alpha   90.00
_cell.angle_beta   90.00
_cell.angle_gamma   90.00
#
_symmetry.space_group_name_H-M   'P 1'
#
loop_
_entity.id
_entity.type
_entity.pdbx_description
1 polymer ?
#
loop_
_entity_poly.entity_id
_entity_poly.type
_entity_poly.pdbx_seq_one_letter_code
_entity_poly.pdbx_strand_id
1 'polypeptide(L)'
;MLPWRQARRLCLATAYLALCAVAQSQRSPTTVTPTSPSTSLTVGRIQLDRGNVYSEIAEVDKAFTFRTNNVQLRLTPQTFECLSKFKFDGTLTVNAVTSGDTNQWILWKLDTFNPNVVSAWMPGHLSTCGRSGDFFLGGPCKLSKGRVNRFYVGIPTHSEIRVTGRVHFFDQWNGKVSYGTHYVDAGETLSLKVDDATVWSQSYNWCPTVGDAECVKYGIDSCGQEYPDRLSVYYDVSLPHSAGSVALELTSTLDTDPCEASWGVDDVAVYIR
;
A
#
# COMPACT_ATOMS: atom_id res chain seq x y z
N MET A 1 45.05 -36.52 -17.35
CA MET A 1 46.16 -35.84 -18.06
C MET A 1 46.05 -34.35 -17.77
N LEU A 2 47.10 -33.79 -17.16
CA LEU A 2 47.25 -32.38 -16.82
C LEU A 2 47.46 -31.51 -18.08
N PRO A 3 47.05 -30.23 -18.06
CA PRO A 3 47.59 -29.21 -18.95
C PRO A 3 48.92 -28.66 -18.40
N TRP A 4 49.84 -28.37 -19.32
CA TRP A 4 51.23 -27.98 -19.07
C TRP A 4 51.44 -26.51 -19.44
N ARG A 5 51.98 -25.73 -18.47
CA ARG A 5 52.93 -24.58 -18.58
C ARG A 5 52.44 -23.32 -19.33
N GLN A 6 52.69 -22.09 -18.86
CA GLN A 6 53.88 -21.48 -18.24
C GLN A 6 53.40 -20.48 -17.15
N ALA A 7 53.92 -20.33 -15.92
CA ALA A 7 55.26 -20.31 -15.34
C ALA A 7 56.14 -19.11 -15.77
N ARG A 8 56.10 -18.02 -14.98
CA ARG A 8 57.26 -17.47 -14.23
C ARG A 8 56.82 -16.27 -13.37
N ARG A 9 56.87 -16.38 -12.03
CA ARG A 9 58.03 -16.09 -11.12
C ARG A 9 58.21 -14.58 -10.92
N LEU A 10 58.43 -13.99 -9.75
CA LEU A 10 58.72 -14.48 -8.40
C LEU A 10 58.70 -13.24 -7.46
N CYS A 11 58.36 -13.43 -6.18
CA CYS A 11 59.03 -12.91 -4.96
C CYS A 11 59.32 -11.39 -4.78
N LEU A 12 59.43 -10.80 -3.58
CA LEU A 12 59.53 -11.30 -2.21
C LEU A 12 59.23 -10.13 -1.26
N ALA A 13 58.76 -10.50 -0.07
CA ALA A 13 58.68 -9.78 1.20
C ALA A 13 59.75 -8.71 1.49
N THR A 14 59.41 -7.70 2.30
CA THR A 14 60.05 -7.49 3.62
C THR A 14 59.34 -6.45 4.48
N ALA A 15 59.33 -6.72 5.78
CA ALA A 15 58.84 -5.89 6.87
C ALA A 15 59.96 -5.03 7.49
N TYR A 16 59.56 -3.97 8.20
CA TYR A 16 59.98 -3.54 9.56
C TYR A 16 60.30 -2.04 9.78
N LEU A 17 59.61 -1.50 10.82
CA LEU A 17 59.99 -0.51 11.86
C LEU A 17 60.73 0.80 11.50
N ALA A 18 60.23 1.95 11.99
CA ALA A 18 60.69 2.54 13.27
C ALA A 18 60.00 3.88 13.64
N LEU A 19 59.79 4.00 14.96
CA LEU A 19 59.60 5.15 15.86
C LEU A 19 59.72 6.60 15.33
N CYS A 20 58.80 7.44 15.80
CA CYS A 20 59.10 8.77 16.34
C CYS A 20 58.24 9.01 17.59
N ALA A 21 58.88 9.50 18.66
CA ALA A 21 58.27 9.78 19.95
C ALA A 21 58.42 11.26 20.33
N VAL A 22 57.46 11.71 21.14
CA VAL A 22 57.47 12.84 22.10
C VAL A 22 57.28 14.26 21.56
N ALA A 23 56.12 14.85 21.88
CA ALA A 23 56.04 16.13 22.59
C ALA A 23 54.68 16.25 23.30
N GLN A 24 54.72 16.29 24.63
CA GLN A 24 53.59 16.57 25.51
C GLN A 24 53.14 18.03 25.35
N SER A 25 51.83 18.25 25.24
CA SER A 25 51.21 19.53 25.62
C SER A 25 50.04 19.21 26.54
N GLN A 26 50.24 19.45 27.84
CA GLN A 26 49.19 19.47 28.83
C GLN A 26 48.21 20.61 28.50
N ARG A 27 47.01 20.25 28.09
CA ARG A 27 45.81 21.06 28.34
C ARG A 27 44.77 20.15 28.93
N SER A 28 44.51 20.33 30.23
CA SER A 28 43.38 19.73 30.92
C SER A 28 42.09 20.17 30.21
N PRO A 29 41.26 19.25 29.67
CA PRO A 29 39.86 19.55 29.53
C PRO A 29 39.27 19.46 30.92
N THR A 30 38.80 20.59 31.45
CA THR A 30 37.80 20.56 32.51
C THR A 30 36.60 19.83 31.92
N THR A 31 36.43 18.55 32.25
CA THR A 31 35.19 17.83 31.99
C THR A 31 34.15 18.44 32.90
N VAL A 32 33.56 19.56 32.47
CA VAL A 32 32.26 19.98 32.97
C VAL A 32 31.29 18.96 32.40
N THR A 33 31.02 17.90 33.16
CA THR A 33 29.86 17.07 32.92
C THR A 33 28.66 18.02 32.95
N PRO A 34 27.89 18.18 31.86
CA PRO A 34 26.56 18.71 32.01
C PRO A 34 25.80 17.62 32.76
N THR A 35 25.76 17.71 34.09
CA THR A 35 24.62 17.18 34.83
C THR A 35 23.44 18.00 34.36
N SER A 36 22.87 17.62 33.22
CA SER A 36 21.48 17.93 32.93
C SER A 36 20.72 17.48 34.18
N PRO A 37 20.04 18.37 34.91
CA PRO A 37 19.02 17.89 35.81
C PRO A 37 18.04 17.18 34.88
N SER A 38 17.98 15.85 34.95
CA SER A 38 16.85 15.12 34.40
C SER A 38 15.64 15.75 35.09
N THR A 39 14.91 16.60 34.38
CA THR A 39 13.61 17.07 34.84
C THR A 39 12.64 15.90 34.66
N SER A 40 12.87 14.84 35.43
CA SER A 40 11.90 13.78 35.63
C SER A 40 10.87 14.37 36.57
N LEU A 41 9.70 14.68 36.03
CA LEU A 41 8.52 14.90 36.85
C LEU A 41 8.20 13.56 37.52
N THR A 42 8.61 13.40 38.78
CA THR A 42 8.25 12.22 39.57
C THR A 42 6.83 12.41 40.07
N VAL A 43 5.86 11.86 39.35
CA VAL A 43 4.45 11.86 39.78
C VAL A 43 4.23 10.67 40.70
N GLY A 44 4.40 10.84 42.01
CA GLY A 44 4.10 9.77 42.97
C GLY A 44 2.64 9.34 42.90
N ARG A 45 1.74 10.21 43.40
CA ARG A 45 0.29 10.03 43.29
C ARG A 45 -0.38 11.39 43.48
N ILE A 46 -1.16 11.82 42.50
CA ILE A 46 -2.02 13.01 42.57
C ILE A 46 -3.44 12.52 42.40
N GLN A 47 -4.21 12.53 43.48
CA GLN A 47 -5.63 12.19 43.46
C GLN A 47 -6.46 13.45 43.73
N LEU A 48 -7.43 13.70 42.86
CA LEU A 48 -8.38 14.78 42.95
C LEU A 48 -9.76 14.18 43.24
N ASP A 49 -10.18 14.27 44.49
CA ASP A 49 -11.50 13.79 44.93
C ASP A 49 -12.57 14.87 44.70
N ARG A 50 -13.72 14.46 44.17
CA ARG A 50 -14.91 15.28 43.90
C ARG A 50 -16.16 14.49 44.29
N GLY A 51 -16.43 14.40 45.59
CA GLY A 51 -17.51 13.58 46.13
C GLY A 51 -17.24 12.09 45.94
N ASN A 52 -18.14 11.37 45.27
CA ASN A 52 -17.96 9.94 44.94
C ASN A 52 -17.10 9.69 43.69
N VAL A 53 -16.55 10.75 43.08
CA VAL A 53 -15.73 10.68 41.87
C VAL A 53 -14.29 11.07 42.18
N TYR A 54 -13.34 10.38 41.58
CA TYR A 54 -11.93 10.73 41.66
C TYR A 54 -11.31 10.82 40.26
N SER A 55 -10.24 11.58 40.17
CA SER A 55 -9.28 11.51 39.07
C SER A 55 -7.90 11.38 39.67
N GLU A 56 -7.16 10.38 39.25
CA GLU A 56 -5.85 10.04 39.79
C GLU A 56 -4.83 9.98 38.66
N ILE A 57 -3.71 10.66 38.87
CA ILE A 57 -2.49 10.52 38.08
C ILE A 57 -1.45 9.91 39.01
N ALA A 58 -0.92 8.74 38.67
CA ALA A 58 0.04 8.04 39.51
C ALA A 58 1.05 7.27 38.67
N GLU A 59 2.27 7.14 39.20
CA GLU A 59 3.22 6.15 38.73
C GLU A 59 3.01 4.85 39.51
N VAL A 60 2.61 3.77 38.81
CA VAL A 60 2.38 2.46 39.41
C VAL A 60 3.15 1.42 38.59
N ASP A 61 4.06 0.68 39.23
CA ASP A 61 4.89 -0.34 38.61
C ASP A 61 5.64 0.14 37.35
N LYS A 62 6.27 1.33 37.44
CA LYS A 62 6.97 2.01 36.33
C LYS A 62 6.06 2.37 35.14
N ALA A 63 4.75 2.40 35.35
CA ALA A 63 3.78 2.83 34.35
C ALA A 63 3.16 4.15 34.79
N PHE A 64 3.02 5.07 33.84
CA PHE A 64 2.19 6.25 34.03
C PHE A 64 0.72 5.82 33.94
N THR A 65 -0.04 6.06 35.00
CA THR A 65 -1.45 5.70 35.06
C THR A 65 -2.32 6.94 35.22
N PHE A 66 -3.37 7.01 34.41
CA PHE A 66 -4.48 7.93 34.59
C PHE A 66 -5.72 7.10 34.91
N ARG A 67 -6.31 7.32 36.09
CA ARG A 67 -7.50 6.62 36.55
C ARG A 67 -8.60 7.62 36.86
N THR A 68 -9.81 7.27 36.46
CA THR A 68 -11.05 7.86 36.95
C THR A 68 -11.97 6.73 37.36
N ASN A 69 -13.15 7.04 37.87
CA ASN A 69 -14.17 6.02 38.16
C ASN A 69 -14.48 5.09 36.97
N ASN A 70 -14.33 5.57 35.73
CA ASN A 70 -14.79 4.85 34.54
C ASN A 70 -13.69 4.60 33.49
N VAL A 71 -12.53 5.25 33.64
CA VAL A 71 -11.45 5.22 32.65
C VAL A 71 -10.14 4.87 33.33
N GLN A 72 -9.43 3.90 32.79
CA GLN A 72 -8.06 3.59 33.20
C GLN A 72 -7.16 3.52 31.97
N LEU A 73 -6.23 4.46 31.90
CA LEU A 73 -5.16 4.48 30.90
C LEU A 73 -3.85 4.12 31.60
N ARG A 74 -3.10 3.22 30.99
CA ARG A 74 -1.76 2.84 31.43
C ARG A 74 -0.79 2.98 30.27
N LEU A 75 0.24 3.79 30.49
CA LEU A 75 1.32 4.00 29.55
C LEU A 75 2.59 3.41 30.16
N THR A 76 3.13 2.39 29.52
CA THR A 76 4.47 1.85 29.79
C THR A 76 5.41 2.30 28.67
N PRO A 77 6.73 2.09 28.79
CA PRO A 77 7.64 2.37 27.68
C PRO A 77 7.38 1.49 26.43
N GLN A 78 6.59 0.42 26.54
CA GLN A 78 6.32 -0.53 25.45
C GLN A 78 4.85 -0.61 25.04
N THR A 79 3.91 -0.23 25.91
CA THR A 79 2.48 -0.46 25.72
C THR A 79 1.67 0.78 26.11
N PHE A 80 0.61 1.02 25.34
CA PHE A 80 -0.50 1.88 25.74
C PHE A 80 -1.73 0.99 25.93
N GLU A 81 -2.21 0.88 27.16
CA GLU A 81 -3.36 0.06 27.53
C GLU A 81 -4.53 0.94 27.97
N CYS A 82 -5.68 0.76 27.33
CA CYS A 82 -6.96 1.27 27.82
C CYS A 82 -7.72 0.12 28.48
N LEU A 83 -7.74 0.09 29.81
CA LEU A 83 -8.33 -0.99 30.62
C LEU A 83 -9.82 -0.75 30.92
N SER A 84 -10.43 0.20 30.24
CA SER A 84 -11.81 0.64 30.42
C SER A 84 -12.58 0.61 29.10
N LYS A 85 -13.91 0.47 29.19
CA LYS A 85 -14.79 0.73 28.04
C LYS A 85 -14.68 2.21 27.67
N PHE A 86 -13.84 2.51 26.68
CA PHE A 86 -13.68 3.85 26.14
C PHE A 86 -14.84 4.11 25.17
N LYS A 87 -15.71 5.05 25.52
CA LYS A 87 -16.72 5.62 24.63
C LYS A 87 -16.27 7.02 24.26
N PHE A 88 -15.90 7.22 23.00
CA PHE A 88 -15.54 8.51 22.47
C PHE A 88 -16.72 9.09 21.70
N ASP A 89 -17.40 10.05 22.32
CA ASP A 89 -18.55 10.75 21.74
C ASP A 89 -18.11 12.03 20.99
N GLY A 90 -17.00 11.97 20.24
CA GLY A 90 -16.42 13.10 19.50
C GLY A 90 -15.90 12.71 18.11
N THR A 91 -15.28 13.67 17.42
CA THR A 91 -14.58 13.43 16.15
C THR A 91 -13.08 13.30 16.41
N LEU A 92 -12.49 12.18 16.02
CA LEU A 92 -11.05 11.95 16.10
C LEU A 92 -10.45 12.37 14.76
N THR A 93 -9.67 13.44 14.77
CA THR A 93 -8.94 13.90 13.59
C THR A 93 -7.49 13.49 13.70
N VAL A 94 -6.97 12.81 12.68
CA VAL A 94 -5.57 12.42 12.58
C VAL A 94 -4.90 13.32 11.55
N ASN A 95 -3.94 14.14 12.01
CA ASN A 95 -3.22 15.06 11.12
C ASN A 95 -2.05 14.38 10.41
N ALA A 96 -1.39 13.44 11.09
CA ALA A 96 -0.31 12.62 10.54
C ALA A 96 -0.21 11.33 11.35
N VAL A 97 0.24 10.27 10.68
CA VAL A 97 0.66 9.02 11.34
C VAL A 97 2.13 8.85 11.00
N THR A 98 2.98 8.70 12.01
CA THR A 98 4.42 8.49 11.82
C THR A 98 4.88 7.23 12.54
N SER A 99 5.90 6.58 11.97
CA SER A 99 6.68 5.54 12.64
C SER A 99 8.11 6.05 12.73
N GLY A 100 8.50 6.51 13.93
CA GLY A 100 9.68 7.36 14.10
C GLY A 100 9.53 8.65 13.28
N ASP A 101 10.53 8.94 12.45
CA ASP A 101 10.56 10.12 11.58
C ASP A 101 9.93 9.89 10.19
N THR A 102 9.30 8.72 9.97
CA THR A 102 8.73 8.37 8.66
C THR A 102 7.22 8.51 8.64
N ASN A 103 6.70 9.39 7.77
CA ASN A 103 5.27 9.50 7.49
C ASN A 103 4.70 8.19 6.94
N GLN A 104 3.58 7.76 7.52
CA GLN A 104 2.87 6.55 7.16
C GLN A 104 1.67 6.90 6.27
N TRP A 105 1.31 5.95 5.40
CA TRP A 105 0.12 6.05 4.57
C TRP A 105 -1.15 6.03 5.41
N ILE A 106 -2.04 6.98 5.17
CA ILE A 106 -3.36 7.05 5.77
C ILE A 106 -4.38 6.69 4.70
N LEU A 107 -5.20 5.65 4.93
CA LEU A 107 -6.33 5.34 4.05
C LEU A 107 -7.34 6.48 4.13
N TRP A 108 -7.48 7.23 3.04
CA TRP A 108 -8.42 8.34 2.97
C TRP A 108 -9.75 7.90 2.38
N LYS A 109 -9.72 7.09 1.32
CA LYS A 109 -10.93 6.61 0.65
C LYS A 109 -10.78 5.18 0.18
N LEU A 110 -11.87 4.43 0.27
CA LEU A 110 -11.97 3.06 -0.20
C LEU A 110 -13.31 2.90 -0.93
N ASP A 111 -13.25 2.41 -2.15
CA ASP A 111 -14.41 2.03 -2.95
C ASP A 111 -14.45 0.50 -3.07
N THR A 112 -15.35 -0.14 -2.30
CA THR A 112 -15.58 -1.60 -2.26
C THR A 112 -16.78 -2.03 -3.12
N PHE A 113 -17.28 -1.12 -3.98
CA PHE A 113 -18.37 -1.38 -4.92
C PHE A 113 -19.64 -2.05 -4.34
N ASN A 114 -20.06 -1.65 -3.13
CA ASN A 114 -21.29 -2.14 -2.51
C ASN A 114 -22.53 -1.81 -3.37
N PRO A 115 -23.35 -2.81 -3.77
CA PRO A 115 -24.49 -2.61 -4.67
C PRO A 115 -25.62 -1.77 -4.08
N ASN A 116 -25.64 -1.58 -2.75
CA ASN A 116 -26.63 -0.75 -2.06
C ASN A 116 -26.28 0.75 -2.09
N VAL A 117 -25.14 1.11 -2.66
CA VAL A 117 -24.67 2.49 -2.78
C VAL A 117 -24.53 2.83 -4.25
N VAL A 118 -25.02 4.01 -4.66
CA VAL A 118 -24.82 4.50 -6.02
C VAL A 118 -23.32 4.67 -6.29
N SER A 119 -22.82 3.96 -7.31
CA SER A 119 -21.42 4.03 -7.68
C SER A 119 -21.07 5.44 -8.15
N ALA A 120 -20.01 6.00 -7.59
CA ALA A 120 -19.46 7.29 -8.00
C ALA A 120 -18.44 7.16 -9.15
N TRP A 121 -18.24 5.94 -9.65
CA TRP A 121 -17.49 5.63 -10.86
C TRP A 121 -18.38 5.75 -12.10
N MET A 122 -17.81 6.14 -13.24
CA MET A 122 -18.53 6.32 -14.48
C MET A 122 -17.85 5.62 -15.65
N PRO A 123 -18.53 4.69 -16.35
CA PRO A 123 -19.84 4.12 -16.01
C PRO A 123 -19.81 3.33 -14.69
N GLY A 124 -20.93 3.30 -13.98
CA GLY A 124 -21.05 2.74 -12.62
C GLY A 124 -21.68 1.34 -12.54
N HIS A 125 -21.57 0.54 -13.61
CA HIS A 125 -22.17 -0.80 -13.65
C HIS A 125 -21.42 -1.76 -12.75
N LEU A 126 -22.12 -2.41 -11.82
CA LEU A 126 -21.54 -3.38 -10.90
C LEU A 126 -21.94 -4.80 -11.30
N SER A 127 -21.10 -5.78 -10.98
CA SER A 127 -21.43 -7.20 -11.12
C SER A 127 -20.74 -8.04 -10.05
N THR A 128 -20.98 -9.35 -10.11
CA THR A 128 -20.38 -10.37 -9.25
C THR A 128 -20.24 -11.67 -10.06
N CYS A 129 -19.40 -12.58 -9.59
CA CYS A 129 -19.24 -13.90 -10.20
C CYS A 129 -19.95 -14.98 -9.39
N GLY A 130 -20.67 -15.86 -10.10
CA GLY A 130 -21.37 -16.99 -9.53
C GLY A 130 -22.34 -16.60 -8.41
N ARG A 131 -22.09 -17.13 -7.20
CA ARG A 131 -22.89 -16.85 -5.99
C ARG A 131 -22.12 -16.00 -4.96
N SER A 132 -21.07 -15.32 -5.39
CA SER A 132 -20.30 -14.46 -4.49
C SER A 132 -21.17 -13.30 -3.99
N GLY A 133 -20.97 -12.93 -2.73
CA GLY A 133 -21.52 -11.68 -2.18
C GLY A 133 -20.64 -10.47 -2.46
N ASP A 134 -19.50 -10.69 -3.12
CA ASP A 134 -18.51 -9.68 -3.46
C ASP A 134 -18.86 -9.03 -4.79
N PHE A 135 -18.93 -7.70 -4.81
CA PHE A 135 -19.32 -6.94 -6.00
C PHE A 135 -18.15 -6.07 -6.42
N PHE A 136 -17.98 -5.93 -7.73
CA PHE A 136 -16.93 -5.12 -8.33
C PHE A 136 -17.49 -4.30 -9.49
N LEU A 137 -16.77 -3.25 -9.87
CA LEU A 137 -17.10 -2.43 -11.02
C LEU A 137 -16.80 -3.19 -12.31
N GLY A 138 -17.69 -3.08 -13.29
CA GLY A 138 -17.56 -3.77 -14.57
C GLY A 138 -17.92 -5.23 -14.46
N GLY A 139 -17.11 -6.10 -15.06
CA GLY A 139 -17.30 -7.54 -15.08
C GLY A 139 -17.78 -8.15 -16.39
N PRO A 140 -18.09 -9.46 -16.37
CA PRO A 140 -18.60 -10.20 -17.52
C PRO A 140 -19.72 -9.45 -18.24
N CYS A 141 -19.61 -9.30 -19.56
CA CYS A 141 -20.59 -8.59 -20.39
C CYS A 141 -20.79 -7.09 -20.04
N LYS A 142 -19.86 -6.43 -19.34
CA LYS A 142 -20.00 -5.00 -18.95
C LYS A 142 -18.95 -4.09 -19.59
N LEU A 143 -17.66 -4.38 -19.40
CA LEU A 143 -16.57 -3.50 -19.84
C LEU A 143 -15.63 -4.23 -20.79
N SER A 144 -15.62 -3.82 -22.06
CA SER A 144 -14.60 -4.22 -23.05
C SER A 144 -13.74 -2.98 -23.37
N LYS A 145 -13.80 -2.46 -24.60
CA LYS A 145 -13.20 -1.19 -24.98
C LYS A 145 -13.78 -0.05 -24.17
N GLY A 146 -12.90 0.84 -23.70
CA GLY A 146 -13.31 2.08 -23.07
C GLY A 146 -12.67 2.28 -21.71
N ARG A 147 -13.32 3.09 -20.88
CA ARG A 147 -12.76 3.61 -19.64
C ARG A 147 -13.80 3.72 -18.54
N VAL A 148 -13.33 3.63 -17.30
CA VAL A 148 -14.08 3.99 -16.09
C VAL A 148 -13.32 5.04 -15.31
N ASN A 149 -14.03 6.09 -14.90
CA ASN A 149 -13.42 7.27 -14.28
C ASN A 149 -14.02 7.54 -12.91
N ARG A 150 -13.17 8.04 -12.00
CA ARG A 150 -13.55 8.46 -10.65
C ARG A 150 -12.85 9.75 -10.28
N PHE A 151 -13.64 10.74 -9.85
CA PHE A 151 -13.15 12.02 -9.37
C PHE A 151 -13.27 12.10 -7.85
N TYR A 152 -12.13 12.16 -7.18
CA TYR A 152 -12.05 12.39 -5.75
C TYR A 152 -11.79 13.87 -5.49
N VAL A 153 -12.58 14.47 -4.60
CA VAL A 153 -12.50 15.90 -4.25
C VAL A 153 -12.47 16.07 -2.74
N GLY A 154 -11.89 17.17 -2.26
CA GLY A 154 -11.79 17.46 -0.83
C GLY A 154 -10.73 16.59 -0.14
N ILE A 155 -9.65 16.26 -0.82
CA ILE A 155 -8.53 15.52 -0.23
C ILE A 155 -7.83 16.46 0.77
N PRO A 156 -7.58 16.02 2.02
CA PRO A 156 -6.80 16.79 2.99
C PRO A 156 -5.40 17.13 2.47
N THR A 157 -4.74 18.11 3.09
CA THR A 157 -3.35 18.46 2.75
C THR A 157 -2.44 17.24 2.83
N HIS A 158 -1.67 16.99 1.78
CA HIS A 158 -0.73 15.89 1.65
C HIS A 158 0.38 16.24 0.65
N SER A 159 1.38 15.38 0.57
CA SER A 159 2.55 15.53 -0.33
C SER A 159 2.67 14.40 -1.34
N GLU A 160 2.10 13.23 -1.02
CA GLU A 160 2.07 12.07 -1.90
C GLU A 160 0.72 11.36 -1.82
N ILE A 161 0.34 10.74 -2.92
CA ILE A 161 -0.82 9.85 -3.01
C ILE A 161 -0.35 8.45 -3.35
N ARG A 162 -1.01 7.45 -2.79
CA ARG A 162 -0.86 6.05 -3.18
C ARG A 162 -2.23 5.50 -3.53
N VAL A 163 -2.30 4.84 -4.69
CA VAL A 163 -3.53 4.23 -5.20
C VAL A 163 -3.28 2.74 -5.31
N THR A 164 -4.15 1.96 -4.69
CA THR A 164 -4.13 0.50 -4.80
C THR A 164 -5.48 0.00 -5.27
N GLY A 165 -5.50 -1.21 -5.81
CA GLY A 165 -6.74 -1.89 -6.16
C GLY A 165 -6.45 -3.20 -6.86
N ARG A 166 -7.51 -3.81 -7.36
CA ARG A 166 -7.47 -5.08 -8.06
C ARG A 166 -8.18 -4.94 -9.38
N VAL A 167 -7.68 -5.61 -10.40
CA VAL A 167 -8.38 -5.76 -11.68
C VAL A 167 -8.61 -7.22 -11.97
N HIS A 168 -9.69 -7.48 -12.69
CA HIS A 168 -10.10 -8.80 -13.13
C HIS A 168 -10.13 -8.80 -14.64
N PHE A 169 -9.57 -9.84 -15.25
CA PHE A 169 -9.63 -10.08 -16.68
C PHE A 169 -10.51 -11.31 -16.90
N PHE A 170 -11.57 -11.16 -17.68
CA PHE A 170 -12.54 -12.20 -17.96
C PHE A 170 -12.43 -12.63 -19.41
N ASP A 171 -12.46 -13.94 -19.62
CA ASP A 171 -12.61 -14.58 -20.93
C ASP A 171 -11.49 -14.28 -21.94
N GLN A 172 -11.86 -14.03 -23.20
CA GLN A 172 -11.00 -14.14 -24.37
C GLN A 172 -10.19 -12.87 -24.67
N TRP A 173 -9.24 -12.53 -23.78
CA TRP A 173 -8.26 -11.46 -24.01
C TRP A 173 -7.23 -11.84 -25.08
N ASN A 174 -7.65 -11.79 -26.33
CA ASN A 174 -6.96 -12.44 -27.44
C ASN A 174 -5.77 -11.63 -27.98
N GLY A 175 -5.77 -10.31 -27.78
CA GLY A 175 -4.69 -9.44 -28.28
C GLY A 175 -4.40 -9.56 -29.78
N LYS A 176 -5.36 -10.06 -30.58
CA LYS A 176 -5.16 -10.35 -32.01
C LYS A 176 -5.18 -9.04 -32.80
N VAL A 177 -4.00 -8.50 -33.05
CA VAL A 177 -3.83 -7.39 -34.01
C VAL A 177 -3.70 -7.99 -35.41
N SER A 178 -4.64 -7.68 -36.30
CA SER A 178 -4.57 -8.10 -37.71
C SER A 178 -3.59 -7.19 -38.48
N TYR A 179 -2.48 -7.76 -38.96
CA TYR A 179 -1.61 -7.15 -39.97
C TYR A 179 -1.62 -8.04 -41.22
N GLY A 180 -2.67 -7.91 -42.05
CA GLY A 180 -2.85 -8.75 -43.24
C GLY A 180 -3.26 -10.19 -42.88
N THR A 181 -2.58 -11.19 -43.45
CA THR A 181 -2.87 -12.63 -43.21
C THR A 181 -2.14 -13.21 -41.98
N HIS A 182 -1.36 -12.39 -41.27
CA HIS A 182 -0.64 -12.80 -40.07
C HIS A 182 -1.20 -12.07 -38.84
N TYR A 183 -1.57 -12.85 -37.83
CA TYR A 183 -1.90 -12.35 -36.50
C TYR A 183 -0.66 -12.40 -35.62
N VAL A 184 -0.39 -11.32 -34.91
CA VAL A 184 0.67 -11.24 -33.91
C VAL A 184 0.01 -10.95 -32.58
N ASP A 185 0.24 -11.80 -31.58
CA ASP A 185 -0.34 -11.67 -30.25
C ASP A 185 0.37 -10.53 -29.49
N ALA A 186 -0.13 -9.30 -29.65
CA ALA A 186 0.42 -8.14 -28.94
C ALA A 186 -0.10 -8.03 -27.50
N GLY A 187 -1.11 -8.83 -27.14
CA GLY A 187 -1.86 -8.70 -25.89
C GLY A 187 -2.70 -7.43 -25.87
N GLU A 188 -3.84 -7.47 -25.17
CA GLU A 188 -4.61 -6.27 -24.86
C GLU A 188 -4.16 -5.72 -23.51
N THR A 189 -4.20 -4.40 -23.35
CA THR A 189 -3.68 -3.73 -22.16
C THR A 189 -4.77 -3.03 -21.39
N LEU A 190 -4.74 -3.18 -20.07
CA LEU A 190 -5.49 -2.35 -19.14
C LEU A 190 -4.51 -1.41 -18.43
N SER A 191 -4.83 -0.12 -18.39
CA SER A 191 -3.96 0.90 -17.80
C SER A 191 -4.71 1.76 -16.78
N LEU A 192 -4.00 2.20 -15.75
CA LEU A 192 -4.45 3.17 -14.77
C LEU A 192 -3.75 4.51 -15.02
N LYS A 193 -4.54 5.58 -15.07
CA LYS A 193 -4.09 6.95 -15.05
C LYS A 193 -4.46 7.65 -13.74
N VAL A 194 -3.55 8.51 -13.30
CA VAL A 194 -3.75 9.47 -12.22
C VAL A 194 -3.46 10.85 -12.80
N ASP A 195 -4.47 11.74 -12.79
CA ASP A 195 -4.38 13.10 -13.34
C ASP A 195 -3.76 13.14 -14.75
N ASP A 196 -4.35 12.34 -15.66
CA ASP A 196 -3.95 12.16 -17.07
C ASP A 196 -2.60 11.45 -17.31
N ALA A 197 -1.82 11.16 -16.28
CA ALA A 197 -0.58 10.39 -16.39
C ALA A 197 -0.82 8.90 -16.20
N THR A 198 -0.45 8.08 -17.18
CA THR A 198 -0.44 6.61 -17.02
C THR A 198 0.63 6.20 -16.02
N VAL A 199 0.21 5.64 -14.89
CA VAL A 199 1.10 5.24 -13.78
C VAL A 199 1.24 3.73 -13.64
N TRP A 200 0.31 2.98 -14.22
CA TRP A 200 0.35 1.51 -14.24
C TRP A 200 -0.31 0.97 -15.51
N SER A 201 0.19 -0.15 -16.00
CA SER A 201 -0.39 -0.87 -17.13
C SER A 201 -0.07 -2.34 -17.04
N GLN A 202 -1.01 -3.17 -17.48
CA GLN A 202 -0.87 -4.62 -17.57
C GLN A 202 -1.36 -5.10 -18.92
N SER A 203 -0.48 -5.74 -19.68
CA SER A 203 -0.86 -6.54 -20.84
C SER A 203 -1.37 -7.91 -20.38
N TYR A 204 -2.42 -8.41 -21.02
CA TYR A 204 -2.94 -9.74 -20.76
C TYR A 204 -3.27 -10.46 -22.07
N ASN A 205 -2.94 -11.76 -22.07
CA ASN A 205 -3.37 -12.73 -23.06
C ASN A 205 -3.90 -13.93 -22.27
N TRP A 206 -5.15 -14.31 -22.50
CA TRP A 206 -5.80 -15.41 -21.78
C TRP A 206 -5.16 -16.77 -22.11
N CYS A 207 -4.64 -16.94 -23.33
CA CYS A 207 -3.97 -18.15 -23.77
C CYS A 207 -2.71 -17.84 -24.60
N PRO A 208 -1.53 -17.81 -23.96
CA PRO A 208 -0.27 -17.53 -24.65
C PRO A 208 0.30 -18.73 -25.43
N THR A 209 -0.35 -19.90 -25.42
CA THR A 209 0.13 -21.13 -26.07
C THR A 209 -0.33 -21.22 -27.52
N VAL A 210 0.37 -22.03 -28.34
CA VAL A 210 -0.06 -22.34 -29.70
C VAL A 210 -1.27 -23.27 -29.64
N GLY A 211 -2.46 -22.69 -29.72
CA GLY A 211 -3.74 -23.38 -29.64
C GLY A 211 -4.41 -23.23 -28.27
N ASP A 212 -5.73 -23.11 -28.32
CA ASP A 212 -6.58 -22.67 -27.20
C ASP A 212 -7.02 -23.83 -26.28
N ALA A 213 -6.85 -25.07 -26.74
CA ALA A 213 -7.42 -26.25 -26.10
C ALA A 213 -6.88 -26.53 -24.69
N GLU A 214 -5.59 -26.26 -24.43
CA GLU A 214 -5.01 -26.45 -23.10
C GLU A 214 -5.53 -25.41 -22.10
N CYS A 215 -5.64 -24.15 -22.54
CA CYS A 215 -6.13 -23.05 -21.71
C CYS A 215 -7.61 -23.24 -21.34
N VAL A 216 -8.46 -23.67 -22.28
CA VAL A 216 -9.87 -23.98 -21.98
C VAL A 216 -9.98 -25.19 -21.04
N LYS A 217 -9.17 -26.23 -21.25
CA LYS A 217 -9.26 -27.47 -20.47
C LYS A 217 -8.77 -27.32 -19.02
N TYR A 218 -7.70 -26.55 -18.80
CA TYR A 218 -7.05 -26.43 -17.50
C TYR A 218 -7.23 -25.06 -16.84
N GLY A 219 -7.84 -24.13 -17.57
CA GLY A 219 -8.20 -22.81 -17.11
C GLY A 219 -9.26 -22.83 -16.02
N ILE A 220 -9.31 -21.77 -15.22
CA ILE A 220 -10.33 -21.57 -14.20
C ILE A 220 -11.32 -20.53 -14.70
N ASP A 221 -12.51 -20.97 -15.08
CA ASP A 221 -13.67 -20.09 -15.27
C ASP A 221 -14.33 -19.86 -13.89
N SER A 222 -14.26 -18.63 -13.40
CA SER A 222 -14.86 -18.24 -12.13
C SER A 222 -16.23 -17.59 -12.32
N CYS A 223 -16.55 -17.13 -13.52
CA CYS A 223 -17.64 -16.19 -13.79
C CYS A 223 -18.69 -16.71 -14.79
N GLY A 224 -18.54 -17.94 -15.28
CA GLY A 224 -19.55 -18.74 -15.97
C GLY A 224 -19.51 -18.66 -17.49
N GLN A 225 -18.36 -18.33 -18.07
CA GLN A 225 -18.12 -18.29 -19.51
C GLN A 225 -16.96 -19.24 -19.81
N GLU A 226 -17.05 -20.05 -20.85
CA GLU A 226 -16.21 -21.25 -21.13
C GLU A 226 -14.67 -21.07 -21.05
N TYR A 227 -14.17 -19.85 -20.93
CA TYR A 227 -12.76 -19.45 -20.97
C TYR A 227 -12.23 -19.09 -19.57
N PRO A 228 -10.91 -19.22 -19.33
CA PRO A 228 -10.33 -18.90 -18.03
C PRO A 228 -10.38 -17.41 -17.69
N ASP A 229 -10.69 -17.13 -16.43
CA ASP A 229 -10.56 -15.82 -15.82
C ASP A 229 -9.21 -15.64 -15.13
N ARG A 230 -8.71 -14.41 -15.13
CA ARG A 230 -7.63 -13.97 -14.24
C ARG A 230 -8.14 -12.90 -13.28
N LEU A 231 -8.52 -13.36 -12.09
CA LEU A 231 -9.05 -12.49 -11.05
C LEU A 231 -7.95 -11.88 -10.17
N SER A 232 -8.27 -10.74 -9.57
CA SER A 232 -7.55 -10.17 -8.44
C SER A 232 -6.08 -9.79 -8.73
N VAL A 233 -5.81 -9.26 -9.93
CA VAL A 233 -4.50 -8.72 -10.28
C VAL A 233 -4.30 -7.40 -9.55
N TYR A 234 -3.41 -7.41 -8.56
CA TYR A 234 -3.16 -6.25 -7.70
C TYR A 234 -2.29 -5.20 -8.39
N TYR A 235 -2.66 -3.93 -8.21
CA TYR A 235 -1.82 -2.79 -8.54
C TYR A 235 -1.62 -1.90 -7.31
N ASP A 236 -0.44 -1.27 -7.26
CA ASP A 236 -0.02 -0.39 -6.18
C ASP A 236 0.96 0.64 -6.74
N VAL A 237 0.50 1.88 -6.79
CA VAL A 237 1.28 3.00 -7.33
C VAL A 237 1.32 4.12 -6.31
N SER A 238 2.46 4.78 -6.22
CA SER A 238 2.63 5.99 -5.41
C SER A 238 3.34 7.06 -6.23
N LEU A 239 2.90 8.31 -6.06
CA LEU A 239 3.43 9.44 -6.80
C LEU A 239 3.33 10.74 -5.97
N PRO A 240 4.21 11.71 -6.24
CA PRO A 240 4.07 13.06 -5.69
C PRO A 240 2.75 13.68 -6.13
N HIS A 241 1.97 14.18 -5.17
CA HIS A 241 0.67 14.80 -5.42
C HIS A 241 0.28 15.64 -4.20
N SER A 242 -0.25 16.85 -4.44
CA SER A 242 -0.63 17.78 -3.38
C SER A 242 -1.93 18.53 -3.64
N ALA A 243 -2.61 18.27 -4.76
CA ALA A 243 -3.87 18.91 -5.08
C ALA A 243 -5.01 18.40 -4.19
N GLY A 244 -6.02 19.22 -3.94
CA GLY A 244 -7.20 18.85 -3.15
C GLY A 244 -8.18 17.90 -3.88
N SER A 245 -7.80 17.39 -5.04
CA SER A 245 -8.59 16.50 -5.88
C SER A 245 -7.67 15.60 -6.70
N VAL A 246 -8.12 14.39 -7.04
CA VAL A 246 -7.42 13.48 -7.95
C VAL A 246 -8.43 12.82 -8.90
N ALA A 247 -8.05 12.69 -10.17
CA ALA A 247 -8.81 11.95 -11.17
C ALA A 247 -8.15 10.58 -11.42
N LEU A 248 -8.91 9.50 -11.21
CA LEU A 248 -8.52 8.16 -11.61
C LEU A 248 -9.27 7.76 -12.87
N GLU A 249 -8.56 7.15 -13.81
CA GLU A 249 -9.12 6.57 -15.03
C GLU A 249 -8.48 5.20 -15.27
N LEU A 250 -9.28 4.14 -15.30
CA LEU A 250 -8.85 2.85 -15.84
C LEU A 250 -9.36 2.71 -17.27
N THR A 251 -8.49 2.33 -18.19
CA THR A 251 -8.81 2.22 -19.62
C THR A 251 -8.26 0.93 -20.21
N SER A 252 -9.05 0.27 -21.05
CA SER A 252 -8.66 -0.94 -21.76
C SER A 252 -8.53 -0.72 -23.27
N THR A 253 -7.57 -1.40 -23.88
CA THR A 253 -7.43 -1.47 -25.34
C THR A 253 -8.19 -2.63 -25.97
N LEU A 254 -8.95 -3.42 -25.18
CA LEU A 254 -9.85 -4.44 -25.72
C LEU A 254 -10.68 -3.87 -26.86
N ASP A 255 -10.92 -4.64 -27.92
CA ASP A 255 -11.80 -4.24 -29.03
C ASP A 255 -12.69 -5.41 -29.48
N THR A 256 -13.38 -6.01 -28.52
CA THR A 256 -14.35 -7.09 -28.75
C THR A 256 -15.68 -6.86 -28.02
N ASP A 257 -16.67 -7.71 -28.23
CA ASP A 257 -17.90 -7.71 -27.45
C ASP A 257 -17.60 -7.95 -25.96
N PRO A 258 -18.17 -7.17 -25.02
CA PRO A 258 -17.98 -7.38 -23.58
C PRO A 258 -18.34 -8.78 -23.06
N CYS A 259 -19.18 -9.54 -23.77
CA CYS A 259 -19.48 -10.93 -23.45
C CYS A 259 -18.44 -11.92 -23.98
N GLU A 260 -17.55 -11.51 -24.88
CA GLU A 260 -16.43 -12.33 -25.35
C GLU A 260 -15.17 -12.08 -24.52
N ALA A 261 -14.89 -10.82 -24.18
CA ALA A 261 -13.82 -10.46 -23.25
C ALA A 261 -14.18 -9.20 -22.48
N SER A 262 -13.91 -9.21 -21.19
CA SER A 262 -14.18 -8.04 -20.35
C SER A 262 -13.23 -7.89 -19.18
N TRP A 263 -13.35 -6.78 -18.46
CA TRP A 263 -12.62 -6.52 -17.22
C TRP A 263 -13.51 -5.96 -16.13
N GLY A 264 -13.00 -6.04 -14.91
CA GLY A 264 -13.58 -5.42 -13.73
C GLY A 264 -12.51 -4.82 -12.84
N VAL A 265 -12.94 -3.96 -11.92
CA VAL A 265 -12.09 -3.28 -10.95
C VAL A 265 -12.70 -3.44 -9.57
N ASP A 266 -11.85 -3.74 -8.59
CA ASP A 266 -12.26 -4.03 -7.24
C ASP A 266 -11.33 -3.38 -6.19
N ASP A 267 -11.90 -3.08 -5.02
CA ASP A 267 -11.23 -2.53 -3.84
C ASP A 267 -10.27 -1.36 -4.12
N VAL A 268 -10.74 -0.32 -4.79
CA VAL A 268 -9.90 0.85 -5.09
C VAL A 268 -9.70 1.68 -3.84
N ALA A 269 -8.47 1.76 -3.37
CA ALA A 269 -8.08 2.48 -2.16
C ALA A 269 -7.15 3.64 -2.49
N VAL A 270 -7.42 4.79 -1.88
CA VAL A 270 -6.63 6.01 -1.99
C VAL A 270 -6.05 6.33 -0.62
N TYR A 271 -4.73 6.41 -0.57
CA TYR A 271 -3.96 6.76 0.61
C TYR A 271 -3.24 8.08 0.41
N ILE A 272 -3.03 8.81 1.50
CA ILE A 272 -2.31 10.09 1.52
C ILE A 272 -1.23 10.07 2.61
N ARG A 273 -0.17 10.87 2.42
CA ARG A 273 0.81 11.19 3.46
C ARG A 273 1.55 12.51 3.24
#